data_AF-A0A8B9PUG7-F1
#
_entry.id   AF-A0A8B9PUG7-F1
#
_cell.length_a   1.000
_cell.length_b   1.000
_cell.length_c   1.000
_cell.angle_alpha   90.00
_cell.angle_beta   90.00
_cell.angle_gamma   90.00
#
_symmetry.space_group_name_H-M   'P 1'
#
loop_
_entity.id
_entity.type
_entity.pdbx_description
1 polymer ?
#
loop_
_entity_poly.entity_id
_entity_poly.type
_entity_poly.pdbx_seq_one_letter_code
_entity_poly.pdbx_strand_id
1 'polypeptide(L)'
;LKYLNGNETMIYYFNLFTRIVGGNQVKRGSHPWQVSLKRRQKHFCGGTLVSAQWVVTAAHCILDRNLLQYLKVTAGEHDLRIRENGEQTLPVKYVIKHPNFDPRRPMNYDVALLKLDGAFNFSASVLPACLPDPGEKFEAGYICTACGWGRLNENGILPQVLYEVNLPILNSKECSRALSTLKKPIQDDTIICAGFPDGGKDACQGDSGGPLLCRRRHGAWTLAGVISWGMGCARGWVNNEKKQHYRRGSPGIFTDLSAVLSWIQENMSTAFCSTPDGKLPNSEGELRFPGSPEHFYQNHQLCVWTLFVPEGNYILLRFSHFDIEPETFCDYDSLSVYSKDDRLVGKFCGRDLPLPILIGSNSVRLKFVSDNKDYGTGFSMTYRALASDILLDSGCESLAVLFEEGVLQSMHYPEHYSNLAGCQWVVCAPEDHVIKLEYTEYWLPPTERENHVKSCGFALPAPVLSSSGMMLIVFHSDETETFGGFRATISFQTAPDLNLHLHSHFSVTANCISTELCLHQ
;
A
#
# COMPACT_ATOMS: atom_id res chain seq x y z
N LEU A 1 -6.18 -59.88 9.40
CA LEU A 1 -7.29 -59.46 8.52
C LEU A 1 -7.96 -58.23 9.13
N LYS A 2 -7.81 -57.08 8.43
CA LYS A 2 -8.65 -55.86 8.41
C LYS A 2 -9.18 -55.27 9.73
N TYR A 3 -8.61 -54.12 10.14
CA TYR A 3 -9.17 -52.76 9.99
C TYR A 3 -8.35 -51.80 10.89
N LEU A 4 -7.37 -51.10 10.30
CA LEU A 4 -6.71 -49.95 10.92
C LEU A 4 -7.43 -48.69 10.43
N ASN A 5 -8.21 -48.05 11.30
CA ASN A 5 -8.87 -46.77 11.04
C ASN A 5 -7.85 -45.62 11.20
N GLY A 6 -7.67 -44.84 10.14
CA GLY A 6 -6.69 -43.74 10.02
C GLY A 6 -6.97 -42.46 10.85
N ASN A 7 -7.65 -42.57 12.00
CA ASN A 7 -7.98 -41.41 12.84
C ASN A 7 -7.01 -41.20 14.03
N GLU A 8 -6.26 -42.21 14.47
CA GLU A 8 -5.37 -42.06 15.64
C GLU A 8 -4.07 -41.32 15.32
N THR A 9 -3.61 -41.32 14.06
CA THR A 9 -2.38 -40.63 13.66
C THR A 9 -2.51 -39.10 13.62
N MET A 10 -3.73 -38.56 13.38
CA MET A 10 -3.96 -37.11 13.45
C MET A 10 -3.81 -36.57 14.87
N ILE A 11 -4.34 -37.27 15.88
CA ILE A 11 -4.36 -36.81 17.29
C ILE A 11 -2.95 -36.70 17.88
N TYR A 12 -2.00 -37.53 17.44
CA TYR A 12 -0.61 -37.47 17.91
C TYR A 12 0.20 -36.27 17.39
N TYR A 13 -0.18 -35.66 16.27
CA TYR A 13 0.47 -34.43 15.79
C TYR A 13 -0.01 -33.17 16.54
N PHE A 14 -1.23 -33.19 17.08
CA PHE A 14 -1.84 -32.04 17.77
C PHE A 14 -1.38 -31.84 19.24
N ASN A 15 -0.59 -32.77 19.80
CA ASN A 15 -0.14 -32.75 21.20
C ASN A 15 1.31 -32.28 21.41
N LEU A 16 1.96 -31.68 20.40
CA LEU A 16 3.37 -31.30 20.44
C LEU A 16 3.62 -29.79 20.40
N PHE A 17 2.70 -29.01 20.96
CA PHE A 17 2.87 -27.57 21.07
C PHE A 17 2.87 -27.21 22.53
N THR A 18 3.93 -26.57 22.97
CA THR A 18 3.85 -25.80 24.20
C THR A 18 4.06 -24.32 23.83
N ARG A 19 3.71 -23.29 24.64
CA ARG A 19 4.31 -22.05 25.30
C ARG A 19 5.36 -20.90 24.84
N ILE A 20 5.07 -19.56 24.82
CA ILE A 20 6.08 -18.44 24.69
C ILE A 20 7.01 -18.39 25.90
N VAL A 21 8.29 -18.64 25.72
CA VAL A 21 9.27 -18.67 26.83
C VAL A 21 10.17 -17.45 26.78
N GLY A 22 10.54 -16.91 27.94
CA GLY A 22 11.52 -15.81 28.06
C GLY A 22 11.07 -14.47 27.45
N GLY A 23 9.76 -14.28 27.27
CA GLY A 23 9.13 -13.04 26.84
C GLY A 23 8.75 -12.09 27.99
N ASN A 24 8.28 -10.90 27.64
CA ASN A 24 7.80 -9.88 28.59
C ASN A 24 6.29 -9.69 28.44
N GLN A 25 5.64 -9.27 29.54
CA GLN A 25 4.25 -8.84 29.46
C GLN A 25 4.16 -7.58 28.59
N VAL A 26 3.22 -7.59 27.64
CA VAL A 26 3.00 -6.49 26.71
C VAL A 26 2.43 -5.28 27.44
N LYS A 27 2.82 -4.08 27.02
CA LYS A 27 2.12 -2.85 27.44
C LYS A 27 0.78 -2.77 26.70
N ARG A 28 -0.30 -2.46 27.42
CA ARG A 28 -1.63 -2.24 26.82
C ARG A 28 -1.54 -1.35 25.58
N GLY A 29 -2.11 -1.83 24.46
CA GLY A 29 -2.17 -1.11 23.18
C GLY A 29 -0.88 -1.07 22.37
N SER A 30 0.24 -1.67 22.82
CA SER A 30 1.51 -1.62 22.06
C SER A 30 1.56 -2.58 20.86
N HIS A 31 0.62 -3.52 20.75
CA HIS A 31 0.46 -4.44 19.62
C HIS A 31 -0.96 -4.36 19.05
N PRO A 32 -1.34 -3.23 18.43
CA PRO A 32 -2.72 -2.93 18.03
C PRO A 32 -3.24 -3.80 16.87
N TRP A 33 -2.36 -4.53 16.19
CA TRP A 33 -2.67 -5.49 15.13
C TRP A 33 -2.93 -6.92 15.65
N GLN A 34 -2.62 -7.20 16.91
CA GLN A 34 -2.84 -8.53 17.48
C GLN A 34 -4.35 -8.77 17.63
N VAL A 35 -4.82 -9.90 17.10
CA VAL A 35 -6.21 -10.33 17.31
C VAL A 35 -6.27 -11.69 18.00
N SER A 36 -7.36 -11.88 18.75
CA SER A 36 -7.71 -13.15 19.38
C SER A 36 -8.83 -13.83 18.59
N LEU A 37 -8.58 -15.03 18.07
CA LEU A 37 -9.62 -15.89 17.53
C LEU A 37 -10.30 -16.63 18.70
N LYS A 38 -11.59 -16.40 18.87
CA LYS A 38 -12.40 -16.96 19.95
C LYS A 38 -13.42 -17.97 19.40
N ARG A 39 -13.46 -19.16 19.98
CA ARG A 39 -14.51 -20.16 19.76
C ARG A 39 -15.39 -20.23 21.00
N ARG A 40 -16.68 -19.91 20.87
CA ARG A 40 -17.61 -19.82 22.03
C ARG A 40 -17.04 -18.93 23.16
N GLN A 41 -16.52 -17.75 22.80
CA GLN A 41 -15.90 -16.76 23.70
C GLN A 41 -14.57 -17.18 24.35
N LYS A 42 -14.02 -18.35 24.02
CA LYS A 42 -12.70 -18.77 24.51
C LYS A 42 -11.65 -18.60 23.43
N HIS A 43 -10.57 -17.90 23.77
CA HIS A 43 -9.38 -17.80 22.94
C HIS A 43 -8.82 -19.19 22.62
N PHE A 44 -8.42 -19.41 21.36
CA PHE A 44 -7.78 -20.66 20.95
C PHE A 44 -6.63 -20.48 19.95
N CYS A 45 -6.63 -19.38 19.17
CA CYS A 45 -5.55 -19.00 18.26
C CYS A 45 -5.40 -17.49 18.21
N GLY A 46 -4.24 -17.03 17.78
CA GLY A 46 -3.97 -15.66 17.38
C GLY A 46 -4.28 -15.39 15.92
N GLY A 47 -4.15 -14.12 15.54
CA GLY A 47 -4.23 -13.63 14.18
C GLY A 47 -3.57 -12.26 14.10
N THR A 48 -3.39 -11.77 12.88
CA THR A 48 -2.90 -10.42 12.62
C THR A 48 -3.91 -9.65 11.80
N LEU A 49 -4.31 -8.48 12.30
CA LEU A 49 -5.10 -7.52 11.54
C LEU A 49 -4.22 -6.87 10.47
N VAL A 50 -4.61 -6.99 9.21
CA VAL A 50 -3.87 -6.43 8.05
C VAL A 50 -4.69 -5.40 7.28
N SER A 51 -6.00 -5.33 7.54
CA SER A 51 -6.87 -4.20 7.16
C SER A 51 -8.06 -4.14 8.12
N ALA A 52 -8.97 -3.16 7.95
CA ALA A 52 -10.17 -3.06 8.80
C ALA A 52 -11.07 -4.30 8.73
N GLN A 53 -10.96 -5.13 7.69
CA GLN A 53 -11.85 -6.27 7.45
C GLN A 53 -11.12 -7.60 7.20
N TRP A 54 -9.79 -7.62 7.23
CA TRP A 54 -9.00 -8.80 6.90
C TRP A 54 -8.02 -9.17 8.01
N VAL A 55 -8.00 -10.45 8.33
CA VAL A 55 -7.08 -11.05 9.29
C VAL A 55 -6.32 -12.20 8.65
N VAL A 56 -5.00 -12.20 8.84
CA VAL A 56 -4.13 -13.34 8.51
C VAL A 56 -3.98 -14.22 9.74
N THR A 57 -4.11 -15.53 9.60
CA THR A 57 -3.91 -16.52 10.66
C THR A 57 -3.35 -17.82 10.08
N ALA A 58 -3.13 -18.83 10.92
CA ALA A 58 -2.66 -20.16 10.49
C ALA A 58 -3.83 -21.01 9.97
N ALA A 59 -3.60 -21.81 8.93
CA ALA A 59 -4.62 -22.67 8.36
C ALA A 59 -5.05 -23.80 9.31
N HIS A 60 -4.12 -24.30 10.13
CA HIS A 60 -4.43 -25.33 11.13
C HIS A 60 -5.39 -24.84 12.22
N CYS A 61 -5.53 -23.53 12.43
CA CYS A 61 -6.53 -22.97 13.34
C CYS A 61 -7.97 -23.12 12.79
N ILE A 62 -8.14 -23.32 11.47
CA ILE A 62 -9.44 -23.31 10.79
C ILE A 62 -9.78 -24.66 10.12
N LEU A 63 -9.43 -25.76 10.79
CA LEU A 63 -9.69 -27.11 10.27
C LEU A 63 -11.15 -27.57 10.39
N ASP A 64 -11.88 -27.06 11.40
CA ASP A 64 -13.25 -27.47 11.69
C ASP A 64 -14.24 -26.77 10.74
N ARG A 65 -15.02 -27.57 9.98
CA ARG A 65 -15.99 -27.07 8.99
C ARG A 65 -17.17 -26.32 9.62
N ASN A 66 -17.49 -26.59 10.89
CA ASN A 66 -18.58 -25.92 11.61
C ASN A 66 -18.09 -24.70 12.41
N LEU A 67 -16.80 -24.38 12.31
CA LEU A 67 -16.17 -23.32 13.11
C LEU A 67 -16.75 -21.94 12.83
N LEU A 68 -17.12 -21.66 11.57
CA LEU A 68 -17.61 -20.34 11.14
C LEU A 68 -18.77 -19.83 11.99
N GLN A 69 -19.71 -20.69 12.38
CA GLN A 69 -20.87 -20.30 13.18
C GLN A 69 -20.51 -19.83 14.61
N TYR A 70 -19.35 -20.24 15.13
CA TYR A 70 -18.92 -19.97 16.50
C TYR A 70 -17.62 -19.17 16.59
N LEU A 71 -17.04 -18.81 15.44
CA LEU A 71 -15.78 -18.10 15.32
C LEU A 71 -16.04 -16.59 15.39
N LYS A 72 -15.38 -15.94 16.34
CA LYS A 72 -15.32 -14.49 16.46
C LYS A 72 -13.88 -14.04 16.53
N VAL A 73 -13.61 -12.86 16.00
CA VAL A 73 -12.32 -12.20 16.08
C VAL A 73 -12.44 -11.01 17.00
N THR A 74 -11.61 -10.92 18.03
CA THR A 74 -11.52 -9.77 18.92
C THR A 74 -10.21 -9.01 18.68
N ALA A 75 -10.29 -7.72 18.38
CA ALA A 75 -9.16 -6.79 18.26
C ALA A 75 -9.13 -5.82 19.45
N GLY A 76 -7.95 -5.31 19.80
CA GLY A 76 -7.75 -4.40 20.94
C GLY A 76 -7.79 -5.07 22.31
N GLU A 77 -7.81 -6.39 22.34
CA GLU A 77 -7.76 -7.24 23.54
C GLU A 77 -6.36 -7.19 24.17
N HIS A 78 -6.30 -7.18 25.51
CA HIS A 78 -5.05 -7.30 26.26
C HIS A 78 -5.15 -8.34 27.39
N ASP A 79 -6.23 -8.35 28.16
CA ASP A 79 -6.48 -9.27 29.27
C ASP A 79 -7.78 -10.06 29.08
N LEU A 80 -7.65 -11.34 28.68
CA LEU A 80 -8.74 -12.25 28.33
C LEU A 80 -9.80 -12.46 29.42
N ARG A 81 -9.55 -12.04 30.67
CA ARG A 81 -10.49 -12.15 31.79
C ARG A 81 -11.54 -11.05 31.82
N ILE A 82 -11.21 -9.88 31.29
CA ILE A 82 -12.02 -8.68 31.39
C ILE A 82 -12.30 -8.16 29.99
N ARG A 83 -13.44 -7.50 29.82
CA ARG A 83 -13.69 -6.76 28.58
C ARG A 83 -13.24 -5.33 28.78
N GLU A 84 -12.34 -4.87 27.94
CA GLU A 84 -11.65 -3.60 28.05
C GLU A 84 -12.26 -2.56 27.12
N ASN A 85 -12.15 -1.28 27.51
CA ASN A 85 -12.60 -0.18 26.66
C ASN A 85 -11.71 -0.11 25.41
N GLY A 86 -12.34 -0.22 24.23
CA GLY A 86 -11.65 -0.25 22.94
C GLY A 86 -11.59 -1.64 22.29
N GLU A 87 -11.95 -2.70 23.02
CA GLU A 87 -12.12 -4.03 22.42
C GLU A 87 -13.29 -4.07 21.44
N GLN A 88 -13.01 -4.56 20.25
CA GLN A 88 -14.00 -4.76 19.20
C GLN A 88 -14.04 -6.23 18.85
N THR A 89 -15.24 -6.80 18.72
CA THR A 89 -15.42 -8.20 18.34
C THR A 89 -16.34 -8.31 17.13
N LEU A 90 -15.85 -8.93 16.07
CA LEU A 90 -16.60 -9.13 14.82
C LEU A 90 -16.75 -10.63 14.50
N PRO A 91 -17.87 -11.04 13.87
CA PRO A 91 -17.99 -12.37 13.27
C PRO A 91 -17.10 -12.49 12.02
N VAL A 92 -16.89 -13.73 11.58
CA VAL A 92 -16.18 -14.03 10.33
C VAL A 92 -17.20 -14.36 9.24
N LYS A 93 -17.17 -13.62 8.12
CA LYS A 93 -18.05 -13.80 6.96
C LYS A 93 -17.70 -15.06 6.17
N TYR A 94 -16.41 -15.23 5.86
CA TYR A 94 -15.88 -16.44 5.23
C TYR A 94 -14.38 -16.58 5.49
N VAL A 95 -13.85 -17.77 5.21
CA VAL A 95 -12.44 -18.12 5.40
C VAL A 95 -11.86 -18.68 4.12
N ILE A 96 -10.66 -18.24 3.78
CA ILE A 96 -9.87 -18.73 2.65
C ILE A 96 -8.62 -19.38 3.23
N LYS A 97 -8.46 -20.70 3.04
CA LYS A 97 -7.24 -21.41 3.39
C LYS A 97 -6.35 -21.52 2.16
N HIS A 98 -5.04 -21.48 2.36
CA HIS A 98 -4.12 -21.71 1.25
C HIS A 98 -4.41 -23.08 0.60
N PRO A 99 -4.56 -23.17 -0.74
CA PRO A 99 -4.97 -24.40 -1.41
C PRO A 99 -3.97 -25.56 -1.24
N ASN A 100 -2.68 -25.22 -1.11
CA ASN A 100 -1.60 -26.20 -0.92
C ASN A 100 -1.41 -26.64 0.55
N PHE A 101 -2.20 -26.12 1.48
CA PHE A 101 -2.13 -26.54 2.87
C PHE A 101 -2.66 -27.98 3.03
N ASP A 102 -1.80 -28.87 3.54
CA ASP A 102 -2.17 -30.25 3.87
C ASP A 102 -2.08 -30.46 5.40
N PRO A 103 -3.18 -30.81 6.09
CA PRO A 103 -3.16 -31.14 7.52
C PRO A 103 -2.19 -32.28 7.90
N ARG A 104 -1.76 -33.12 6.94
CA ARG A 104 -0.75 -34.17 7.15
C ARG A 104 0.68 -33.63 7.17
N ARG A 105 0.90 -32.45 6.58
CA ARG A 105 2.14 -31.67 6.59
C ARG A 105 1.84 -30.25 7.09
N PRO A 106 1.46 -30.11 8.38
CA PRO A 106 0.77 -28.93 8.89
C PRO A 106 1.62 -27.66 8.94
N MET A 107 2.90 -27.71 8.58
CA MET A 107 3.83 -26.57 8.59
C MET A 107 3.97 -25.93 7.20
N ASN A 108 3.66 -26.64 6.11
CA ASN A 108 3.79 -26.11 4.76
C ASN A 108 2.51 -25.38 4.35
N TYR A 109 2.64 -24.15 3.85
CA TYR A 109 1.51 -23.28 3.47
C TYR A 109 0.48 -23.11 4.60
N ASP A 110 0.93 -23.09 5.85
CA ASP A 110 0.05 -22.96 7.02
C ASP A 110 -0.42 -21.52 7.22
N VAL A 111 -1.28 -21.07 6.31
CA VAL A 111 -1.82 -19.71 6.27
C VAL A 111 -3.27 -19.71 5.79
N ALA A 112 -4.08 -18.85 6.42
CA ALA A 112 -5.45 -18.60 6.07
C ALA A 112 -5.80 -17.13 6.23
N LEU A 113 -6.77 -16.67 5.43
CA LEU A 113 -7.37 -15.35 5.51
C LEU A 113 -8.79 -15.46 6.07
N LEU A 114 -9.11 -14.57 7.00
CA LEU A 114 -10.45 -14.41 7.53
C LEU A 114 -11.00 -13.08 7.02
N LYS A 115 -12.12 -13.13 6.28
CA LYS A 115 -12.91 -11.93 5.96
C LYS A 115 -13.91 -11.70 7.08
N LEU A 116 -13.86 -10.53 7.70
CA LEU A 116 -14.78 -10.16 8.77
C LEU A 116 -16.16 -9.78 8.22
N ASP A 117 -17.20 -10.06 9.00
CA ASP A 117 -18.57 -9.61 8.75
C ASP A 117 -18.79 -8.26 9.43
N GLY A 118 -18.28 -7.20 8.78
CA GLY A 118 -18.16 -5.85 9.32
C GLY A 118 -16.73 -5.31 9.17
N ALA A 119 -16.46 -4.14 9.75
CA ALA A 119 -15.14 -3.51 9.77
C ALA A 119 -14.79 -3.03 11.18
N PHE A 120 -13.53 -3.19 11.57
CA PHE A 120 -13.01 -2.59 12.80
C PHE A 120 -12.80 -1.10 12.61
N ASN A 121 -13.17 -0.32 13.63
CA ASN A 121 -12.84 1.09 13.71
C ASN A 121 -11.42 1.23 14.26
N PHE A 122 -10.53 1.88 13.51
CA PHE A 122 -9.17 2.06 13.94
C PHE A 122 -9.07 3.01 15.14
N SER A 123 -8.17 2.68 16.06
CA SER A 123 -7.97 3.39 17.31
C SER A 123 -6.54 3.18 17.81
N ALA A 124 -6.15 3.82 18.91
CA ALA A 124 -4.82 3.63 19.51
C ALA A 124 -4.52 2.16 19.89
N SER A 125 -5.53 1.31 20.07
CA SER A 125 -5.39 -0.11 20.40
C SER A 125 -5.80 -1.06 19.27
N VAL A 126 -6.25 -0.54 18.12
CA VAL A 126 -6.71 -1.32 16.96
C VAL A 126 -6.19 -0.68 15.68
N LEU A 127 -5.12 -1.25 15.11
CA LEU A 127 -4.46 -0.78 13.89
C LEU A 127 -3.95 -1.98 13.10
N PRO A 128 -3.92 -1.91 11.77
CA PRO A 128 -3.35 -2.99 10.96
C PRO A 128 -1.83 -3.00 11.03
N ALA A 129 -1.23 -4.19 10.87
CA ALA A 129 0.18 -4.35 10.54
C ALA A 129 0.40 -4.23 9.02
N CYS A 130 1.60 -3.80 8.61
CA CYS A 130 1.97 -3.79 7.20
C CYS A 130 2.21 -5.21 6.69
N LEU A 131 1.82 -5.48 5.44
CA LEU A 131 2.32 -6.63 4.70
C LEU A 131 3.72 -6.30 4.13
N PRO A 132 4.56 -7.30 3.88
CA PRO A 132 5.86 -7.08 3.25
C PRO A 132 5.71 -6.55 1.83
N ASP A 133 6.72 -5.81 1.36
CA ASP A 133 6.76 -5.35 -0.03
C ASP A 133 7.16 -6.52 -0.94
N PRO A 134 6.72 -6.55 -2.21
CA PRO A 134 7.11 -7.62 -3.15
C PRO A 134 8.64 -7.75 -3.26
N GLY A 135 9.17 -8.91 -2.88
CA GLY A 135 10.60 -9.20 -2.89
C GLY A 135 11.38 -8.71 -1.66
N GLU A 136 10.71 -8.09 -0.67
CA GLU A 136 11.31 -7.80 0.64
C GLU A 136 11.73 -9.11 1.32
N LYS A 137 12.93 -9.12 1.92
CA LYS A 137 13.46 -10.26 2.66
C LYS A 137 13.92 -9.83 4.03
N PHE A 138 13.63 -10.66 5.02
CA PHE A 138 14.11 -10.49 6.38
C PHE A 138 15.42 -11.27 6.54
N GLU A 139 16.55 -10.56 6.58
CA GLU A 139 17.88 -11.17 6.63
C GLU A 139 18.14 -11.91 7.95
N ALA A 140 19.09 -12.85 7.93
CA ALA A 140 19.48 -13.55 9.14
C ALA A 140 20.05 -12.59 10.19
N GLY A 141 19.66 -12.79 11.45
CA GLY A 141 20.01 -11.91 12.56
C GLY A 141 19.07 -10.72 12.76
N TYR A 142 18.12 -10.46 11.84
CA TYR A 142 17.08 -9.46 12.06
C TYR A 142 16.23 -9.86 13.28
N ILE A 143 16.05 -8.94 14.22
CA ILE A 143 15.27 -9.20 15.43
C ILE A 143 13.82 -8.86 15.16
N CYS A 144 12.95 -9.86 15.26
CA CYS A 144 11.52 -9.72 15.06
C CYS A 144 10.77 -10.12 16.33
N THR A 145 9.57 -9.59 16.50
CA THR A 145 8.76 -9.74 17.70
C THR A 145 7.56 -10.63 17.41
N ALA A 146 7.41 -11.69 18.19
CA ALA A 146 6.20 -12.51 18.23
C ALA A 146 5.38 -12.15 19.48
N CYS A 147 4.05 -12.18 19.38
CA CYS A 147 3.18 -11.90 20.52
C CYS A 147 1.90 -12.75 20.51
N GLY A 148 1.33 -12.95 21.69
CA GLY A 148 0.10 -13.72 21.88
C GLY A 148 -0.21 -14.09 23.33
N TRP A 149 -1.30 -14.84 23.52
CA TRP A 149 -1.78 -15.34 24.81
C TRP A 149 -1.47 -16.83 25.02
N GLY A 150 -0.52 -17.34 24.25
CA GLY A 150 -0.01 -18.69 24.42
C GLY A 150 0.71 -18.85 25.74
N ARG A 151 0.77 -20.09 26.18
CA ARG A 151 1.23 -20.48 27.53
C ARG A 151 2.67 -19.93 27.81
N LEU A 152 3.22 -19.84 29.04
CA LEU A 152 4.62 -19.34 29.30
C LEU A 152 5.87 -20.30 29.47
N ASN A 153 5.79 -21.53 30.01
CA ASN A 153 6.84 -22.63 30.01
C ASN A 153 6.37 -24.12 29.75
N GLU A 154 6.75 -24.86 28.69
CA GLU A 154 6.26 -26.22 28.30
C GLU A 154 4.87 -26.76 28.85
N ASN A 155 4.69 -27.08 30.14
CA ASN A 155 3.50 -27.78 30.70
C ASN A 155 2.51 -26.98 31.60
N GLY A 156 2.57 -25.66 31.67
CA GLY A 156 1.65 -24.88 32.54
C GLY A 156 0.49 -24.15 31.83
N ILE A 157 -0.15 -23.24 32.57
CA ILE A 157 -1.40 -22.52 32.26
C ILE A 157 -1.25 -21.43 31.17
N LEU A 158 -2.32 -21.11 30.44
CA LEU A 158 -2.40 -19.98 29.50
C LEU A 158 -2.36 -18.64 30.28
N PRO A 159 -1.44 -17.71 29.97
CA PRO A 159 -1.49 -16.38 30.53
C PRO A 159 -2.81 -15.72 30.11
N GLN A 160 -3.36 -14.93 31.01
CA GLN A 160 -4.57 -14.16 30.73
C GLN A 160 -4.25 -12.83 30.05
N VAL A 161 -3.01 -12.36 30.18
CA VAL A 161 -2.53 -11.11 29.62
C VAL A 161 -1.62 -11.39 28.41
N LEU A 162 -1.58 -10.48 27.45
CA LEU A 162 -0.75 -10.55 26.24
C LEU A 162 0.76 -10.50 26.58
N TYR A 163 1.56 -11.34 25.92
CA TYR A 163 3.03 -11.37 26.03
C TYR A 163 3.70 -11.18 24.67
N GLU A 164 4.95 -10.74 24.70
CA GLU A 164 5.81 -10.58 23.53
C GLU A 164 7.19 -11.23 23.74
N VAL A 165 7.82 -11.66 22.65
CA VAL A 165 9.19 -12.18 22.65
C VAL A 165 9.93 -11.74 21.40
N ASN A 166 11.19 -11.35 21.57
CA ASN A 166 12.07 -10.98 20.47
C ASN A 166 12.92 -12.18 20.05
N LEU A 167 12.89 -12.51 18.76
CA LEU A 167 13.52 -13.67 18.16
C LEU A 167 14.34 -13.23 16.93
N PRO A 168 15.61 -13.67 16.80
CA PRO A 168 16.39 -13.44 15.59
C PRO A 168 15.94 -14.38 14.47
N ILE A 169 15.86 -13.88 13.24
CA ILE A 169 15.67 -14.70 12.03
C ILE A 169 16.91 -15.55 11.77
N LEU A 170 16.71 -16.82 11.41
CA LEU A 170 17.77 -17.73 10.97
C LEU A 170 17.89 -17.69 9.44
N ASN A 171 19.09 -17.95 8.93
CA ASN A 171 19.22 -18.25 7.50
C ASN A 171 18.67 -19.65 7.16
N SER A 172 18.32 -19.84 5.89
CA SER A 172 17.74 -21.11 5.38
C SER A 172 18.61 -22.33 5.72
N LYS A 173 19.95 -22.23 5.59
CA LYS A 173 20.87 -23.35 5.88
C LYS A 173 20.85 -23.77 7.35
N GLU A 174 20.84 -22.81 8.27
CA GLU A 174 20.75 -23.06 9.70
C GLU A 174 19.40 -23.65 10.10
N CYS A 175 18.33 -23.09 9.55
CA CYS A 175 16.96 -23.59 9.72
C CYS A 175 16.87 -25.05 9.26
N SER A 176 17.22 -25.36 8.01
CA SER A 176 17.17 -26.73 7.47
C SER A 176 18.04 -27.71 8.26
N ARG A 177 19.24 -27.30 8.68
CA ARG A 177 20.13 -28.14 9.50
C ARG A 177 19.53 -28.42 10.89
N ALA A 178 18.89 -27.43 11.53
CA ALA A 178 18.23 -27.66 12.80
C ALA A 178 17.06 -28.63 12.64
N LEU A 179 16.22 -28.42 11.62
CA LEU A 179 15.03 -29.24 11.37
C LEU A 179 15.36 -30.66 10.90
N SER A 180 16.50 -30.89 10.24
CA SER A 180 16.92 -32.24 9.82
C SER A 180 17.30 -33.14 10.99
N THR A 181 17.63 -32.58 12.16
CA THR A 181 17.97 -33.35 13.36
C THR A 181 16.75 -33.92 14.10
N LEU A 182 15.54 -33.54 13.67
CA LEU A 182 14.30 -34.00 14.25
C LEU A 182 13.99 -35.45 13.84
N LYS A 183 13.18 -36.15 14.63
CA LYS A 183 12.77 -37.54 14.33
C LYS A 183 12.08 -37.67 12.97
N LYS A 184 11.35 -36.62 12.57
CA LYS A 184 10.77 -36.45 11.23
C LYS A 184 11.34 -35.15 10.66
N PRO A 185 12.33 -35.23 9.77
CA PRO A 185 12.90 -34.04 9.11
C PRO A 185 11.82 -33.23 8.40
N ILE A 186 11.93 -31.91 8.47
CA ILE A 186 11.03 -30.96 7.82
C ILE A 186 11.80 -30.31 6.66
N GLN A 187 11.23 -30.38 5.46
CA GLN A 187 11.75 -29.79 4.23
C GLN A 187 10.56 -29.13 3.53
N ASP A 188 10.22 -27.94 4.00
CA ASP A 188 9.12 -27.14 3.49
C ASP A 188 9.68 -25.84 2.92
N ASP A 189 9.10 -25.37 1.81
CA ASP A 189 9.62 -24.23 1.04
C ASP A 189 9.05 -22.88 1.51
N THR A 190 8.02 -22.91 2.37
CA THR A 190 7.28 -21.72 2.82
C THR A 190 7.50 -21.40 4.29
N ILE A 191 8.62 -21.83 4.85
CA ILE A 191 8.93 -21.65 6.27
C ILE A 191 10.05 -20.63 6.47
N ILE A 192 9.90 -19.81 7.50
CA ILE A 192 10.95 -18.98 8.08
C ILE A 192 11.17 -19.43 9.52
N CYS A 193 12.44 -19.57 9.91
CA CYS A 193 12.83 -19.96 11.26
C CYS A 193 13.25 -18.74 12.08
N ALA A 194 12.84 -18.67 13.34
CA ALA A 194 13.33 -17.67 14.29
C ALA A 194 13.64 -18.28 15.66
N GLY A 195 14.64 -17.74 16.36
CA GLY A 195 14.96 -18.11 17.74
C GLY A 195 16.45 -18.26 18.04
N PHE A 196 16.76 -18.53 19.30
CA PHE A 196 18.14 -18.68 19.76
C PHE A 196 18.58 -20.16 19.78
N PRO A 197 19.77 -20.53 19.27
CA PRO A 197 20.24 -21.91 19.24
C PRO A 197 20.25 -22.63 20.59
N ASP A 198 20.56 -21.90 21.66
CA ASP A 198 20.55 -22.42 23.03
C ASP A 198 19.14 -22.57 23.61
N GLY A 199 18.12 -22.05 22.91
CA GLY A 199 16.74 -22.00 23.35
C GLY A 199 16.50 -20.80 24.29
N GLY A 200 15.70 -21.01 25.32
CA GLY A 200 15.36 -19.98 26.31
C GLY A 200 14.31 -18.96 25.87
N LYS A 201 14.13 -18.73 24.56
CA LYS A 201 13.08 -17.88 24.00
C LYS A 201 12.40 -18.49 22.76
N ASP A 202 11.07 -18.41 22.69
CA ASP A 202 10.28 -19.00 21.59
C ASP A 202 8.82 -18.52 21.56
N ALA A 203 8.09 -18.76 20.46
CA ALA A 203 6.64 -18.55 20.30
C ALA A 203 5.88 -19.86 20.12
N CYS A 204 4.64 -19.97 20.62
CA CYS A 204 4.19 -21.31 21.01
C CYS A 204 2.64 -21.45 21.30
N GLN A 205 2.18 -22.43 22.11
CA GLN A 205 0.78 -22.91 22.14
C GLN A 205 -0.21 -21.88 22.69
N GLY A 206 -1.16 -21.51 21.83
CA GLY A 206 -2.13 -20.41 22.03
C GLY A 206 -1.73 -19.16 21.24
N ASP A 207 -0.48 -19.07 20.78
CA ASP A 207 -0.03 -18.02 19.87
C ASP A 207 -0.20 -18.40 18.39
N SER A 208 -0.52 -19.68 18.10
CA SER A 208 -0.74 -20.19 16.74
C SER A 208 -1.61 -19.25 15.91
N GLY A 209 -1.15 -18.91 14.71
CA GLY A 209 -1.79 -17.94 13.82
C GLY A 209 -1.48 -16.48 14.14
N GLY A 210 -0.85 -16.19 15.27
CA GLY A 210 -0.36 -14.86 15.63
C GLY A 210 0.85 -14.41 14.79
N PRO A 211 1.26 -13.15 14.95
CA PRO A 211 2.28 -12.52 14.14
C PRO A 211 3.71 -12.85 14.56
N LEU A 212 4.60 -12.86 13.57
CA LEU A 212 6.02 -12.51 13.72
C LEU A 212 6.26 -11.20 12.97
N LEU A 213 6.52 -10.11 13.68
CA LEU A 213 6.66 -8.78 13.10
C LEU A 213 8.10 -8.28 13.16
N CYS A 214 8.57 -7.73 12.05
CA CYS A 214 9.87 -7.08 11.97
C CYS A 214 9.65 -5.58 11.79
N ARG A 215 10.46 -4.76 12.47
CA ARG A 215 10.37 -3.31 12.38
C ARG A 215 11.28 -2.79 11.28
N ARG A 216 10.72 -2.12 10.26
CA ARG A 216 11.47 -1.47 9.17
C ARG A 216 12.29 -0.29 9.70
N ARG A 217 13.28 0.15 8.91
CA ARG A 217 14.14 1.32 9.22
C ARG A 217 13.35 2.61 9.48
N HIS A 218 12.22 2.79 8.80
CA HIS A 218 11.32 3.95 8.97
C HIS A 218 10.32 3.80 10.14
N GLY A 219 10.42 2.71 10.91
CA GLY A 219 9.66 2.51 12.15
C GLY A 219 8.35 1.74 12.02
N ALA A 220 7.90 1.43 10.80
CA ALA A 220 6.70 0.61 10.53
C ALA A 220 6.90 -0.86 10.93
N TRP A 221 5.83 -1.50 11.40
CA TRP A 221 5.81 -2.91 11.77
C TRP A 221 5.23 -3.75 10.64
N THR A 222 6.05 -4.67 10.12
CA THR A 222 5.74 -5.49 8.95
C THR A 222 5.64 -6.95 9.36
N LEU A 223 4.59 -7.62 8.91
CA LEU A 223 4.32 -9.03 9.21
C LEU A 223 5.24 -9.93 8.37
N ALA A 224 6.29 -10.45 8.99
CA ALA A 224 7.29 -11.31 8.34
C ALA A 224 6.86 -12.77 8.30
N GLY A 225 6.06 -13.21 9.27
CA GLY A 225 5.53 -14.56 9.27
C GLY A 225 4.35 -14.77 10.19
N VAL A 226 3.75 -15.95 10.06
CA VAL A 226 2.62 -16.40 10.88
C VAL A 226 3.06 -17.57 11.74
N ILE A 227 2.81 -17.50 13.05
CA ILE A 227 3.19 -18.55 14.01
C ILE A 227 2.50 -19.87 13.61
N SER A 228 3.31 -20.88 13.28
CA SER A 228 2.82 -22.19 12.82
C SER A 228 3.20 -23.31 13.80
N TRP A 229 4.50 -23.56 14.00
CA TRP A 229 4.96 -24.79 14.67
C TRP A 229 6.30 -24.64 15.41
N GLY A 230 6.60 -25.58 16.33
CA GLY A 230 7.91 -25.72 16.99
C GLY A 230 8.00 -27.05 17.76
N MET A 231 9.19 -27.68 17.85
CA MET A 231 9.40 -28.90 18.64
C MET A 231 9.71 -28.55 20.11
N GLY A 232 8.68 -28.66 20.96
CA GLY A 232 8.74 -28.11 22.31
C GLY A 232 8.75 -26.57 22.26
N CYS A 233 9.10 -25.91 23.36
CA CYS A 233 9.32 -24.46 23.35
C CYS A 233 10.64 -24.10 23.95
N ALA A 234 11.36 -23.24 23.24
CA ALA A 234 12.61 -22.68 23.73
C ALA A 234 13.60 -23.76 24.15
N ARG A 235 13.49 -24.94 23.55
CA ARG A 235 14.48 -26.00 23.69
C ARG A 235 15.60 -25.69 22.72
N GLY A 236 16.81 -25.54 23.24
CA GLY A 236 17.96 -25.35 22.36
C GLY A 236 18.15 -26.55 21.43
N TRP A 237 18.52 -26.27 20.18
CA TRP A 237 18.85 -27.29 19.18
C TRP A 237 20.36 -27.48 19.01
N VAL A 238 21.18 -26.75 19.79
CA VAL A 238 22.62 -27.03 19.89
C VAL A 238 22.84 -28.48 20.27
N ASN A 239 23.69 -29.19 19.51
CA ASN A 239 24.04 -30.59 19.71
C ASN A 239 22.84 -31.56 19.77
N ASN A 240 21.77 -31.31 19.00
CA ASN A 240 20.58 -32.18 18.96
C ASN A 240 20.91 -33.66 18.74
N GLU A 241 21.92 -33.98 17.93
CA GLU A 241 22.35 -35.35 17.65
C GLU A 241 22.81 -36.09 18.90
N LYS A 242 23.40 -35.38 19.88
CA LYS A 242 23.83 -35.93 21.17
C LYS A 242 22.69 -36.05 22.19
N LYS A 243 21.54 -35.42 21.91
CA LYS A 243 20.35 -35.46 22.78
C LYS A 243 19.48 -36.66 22.42
N GLN A 244 18.92 -37.31 23.45
CA GLN A 244 17.85 -38.27 23.25
C GLN A 244 16.68 -37.61 22.51
N HIS A 245 16.00 -38.36 21.62
CA HIS A 245 15.04 -37.79 20.67
C HIS A 245 13.96 -36.90 21.31
N TYR A 246 13.49 -37.21 22.53
CA TYR A 246 12.46 -36.42 23.22
C TYR A 246 12.98 -35.14 23.90
N ARG A 247 14.30 -34.96 24.02
CA ARG A 247 14.95 -33.74 24.55
C ARG A 247 15.50 -32.81 23.46
N ARG A 248 15.36 -33.20 22.19
CA ARG A 248 15.74 -32.35 21.05
C ARG A 248 14.79 -31.14 20.98
N GLY A 249 15.33 -30.02 20.53
CA GLY A 249 14.58 -28.79 20.27
C GLY A 249 14.61 -28.40 18.80
N SER A 250 13.92 -27.35 18.43
CA SER A 250 14.00 -26.71 17.12
C SER A 250 13.91 -25.20 17.27
N PRO A 251 14.29 -24.41 16.25
CA PRO A 251 13.80 -23.04 16.14
C PRO A 251 12.26 -23.02 16.06
N GLY A 252 11.68 -21.86 16.33
CA GLY A 252 10.28 -21.59 16.02
C GLY A 252 10.11 -21.55 14.51
N ILE A 253 9.05 -22.18 14.01
CA ILE A 253 8.69 -22.27 12.60
C ILE A 253 7.47 -21.38 12.35
N PHE A 254 7.62 -20.47 11.39
CA PHE A 254 6.60 -19.55 10.97
C PHE A 254 6.37 -19.73 9.47
N THR A 255 5.15 -19.53 9.00
CA THR A 255 4.90 -19.43 7.56
C THR A 255 5.54 -18.14 7.06
N ASP A 256 6.47 -18.23 6.11
CA ASP A 256 7.15 -17.08 5.50
C ASP A 256 6.16 -16.32 4.63
N LEU A 257 5.84 -15.09 5.05
CA LEU A 257 4.89 -14.27 4.32
C LEU A 257 5.40 -13.79 2.99
N SER A 258 6.71 -13.66 2.80
CA SER A 258 7.32 -13.34 1.51
C SER A 258 7.04 -14.45 0.49
N ALA A 259 6.94 -15.70 0.94
CA ALA A 259 6.67 -16.87 0.09
C ALA A 259 5.19 -17.03 -0.29
N VAL A 260 4.27 -16.48 0.50
CA VAL A 260 2.81 -16.57 0.27
C VAL A 260 2.16 -15.21 0.00
N LEU A 261 2.95 -14.14 -0.14
CA LEU A 261 2.47 -12.76 -0.29
C LEU A 261 1.55 -12.59 -1.50
N SER A 262 1.92 -13.17 -2.64
CA SER A 262 1.12 -13.10 -3.86
C SER A 262 -0.27 -13.68 -3.65
N TRP A 263 -0.37 -14.84 -3.00
CA TRP A 263 -1.65 -15.47 -2.65
C TRP A 263 -2.47 -14.61 -1.67
N ILE A 264 -1.82 -14.04 -0.64
CA ILE A 264 -2.48 -13.13 0.31
C ILE A 264 -3.07 -11.93 -0.42
N GLN A 265 -2.26 -11.27 -1.25
CA GLN A 265 -2.64 -10.10 -2.03
C GLN A 265 -3.75 -10.44 -3.03
N GLU A 266 -3.73 -11.59 -3.69
CA GLU A 266 -4.76 -12.06 -4.62
C GLU A 266 -6.11 -12.34 -3.96
N ASN A 267 -6.12 -12.77 -2.69
CA ASN A 267 -7.34 -13.17 -2.00
C ASN A 267 -7.92 -12.07 -1.10
N MET A 268 -7.09 -11.18 -0.55
CA MET A 268 -7.56 -10.01 0.23
C MET A 268 -8.23 -8.94 -0.64
N SER A 269 -7.93 -8.99 -1.92
CA SER A 269 -8.28 -8.02 -2.95
C SER A 269 -9.53 -8.38 -3.74
N THR A 270 -10.19 -9.52 -3.46
CA THR A 270 -11.50 -9.82 -4.04
C THR A 270 -12.51 -8.80 -3.49
N ALA A 271 -12.97 -7.80 -4.24
CA ALA A 271 -13.17 -7.73 -5.68
C ALA A 271 -12.06 -6.98 -6.46
N PHE A 272 -11.19 -7.74 -7.13
CA PHE A 272 -10.28 -7.18 -8.11
C PHE A 272 -11.04 -6.99 -9.42
N CYS A 273 -10.83 -5.84 -10.05
CA CYS A 273 -11.08 -5.66 -11.48
C CYS A 273 -10.24 -6.66 -12.26
N SER A 274 -10.75 -7.17 -13.38
CA SER A 274 -10.20 -8.31 -14.16
C SER A 274 -8.80 -8.16 -14.77
N THR A 275 -7.92 -7.32 -14.25
CA THR A 275 -6.53 -7.18 -14.71
C THR A 275 -5.58 -7.15 -13.51
N PRO A 276 -4.74 -8.18 -13.30
CA PRO A 276 -3.69 -8.15 -12.28
C PRO A 276 -2.71 -7.03 -12.62
N ASP A 277 -2.26 -6.24 -11.63
CA ASP A 277 -1.17 -5.22 -11.72
C ASP A 277 -0.72 -4.96 -13.16
N GLY A 278 -1.63 -4.36 -13.95
CA GLY A 278 -1.54 -4.47 -15.38
C GLY A 278 -0.42 -3.58 -15.85
N LYS A 279 0.77 -4.12 -16.06
CA LYS A 279 1.79 -3.45 -16.86
C LYS A 279 1.18 -3.25 -18.24
N LEU A 280 0.77 -2.02 -18.51
CA LEU A 280 0.26 -1.62 -19.81
C LEU A 280 1.45 -1.68 -20.78
N PRO A 281 1.48 -2.67 -21.72
CA PRO A 281 2.71 -3.10 -22.37
C PRO A 281 3.19 -2.17 -23.50
N ASN A 282 2.38 -1.16 -23.86
CA ASN A 282 2.57 -0.33 -25.04
C ASN A 282 2.77 1.14 -24.66
N SER A 283 3.47 1.89 -25.51
CA SER A 283 3.61 3.35 -25.41
C SER A 283 2.29 4.09 -25.64
N GLU A 284 1.22 3.41 -26.02
CA GLU A 284 -0.13 3.97 -26.11
C GLU A 284 -1.20 2.89 -25.95
N GLY A 285 -2.39 3.29 -25.51
CA GLY A 285 -3.52 2.38 -25.40
C GLY A 285 -4.72 2.99 -24.71
N GLU A 286 -5.70 2.14 -24.43
CA GLU A 286 -6.94 2.52 -23.75
C GLU A 286 -7.13 1.67 -22.49
N LEU A 287 -7.52 2.32 -21.40
CA LEU A 287 -7.94 1.69 -20.16
C LEU A 287 -9.42 1.98 -19.93
N ARG A 288 -10.21 0.92 -19.79
CA ARG A 288 -11.64 1.01 -19.47
C ARG A 288 -11.92 0.27 -18.18
N PHE A 289 -12.65 0.91 -17.28
CA PHE A 289 -13.05 0.32 -16.03
C PHE A 289 -14.48 0.75 -15.65
N PRO A 290 -15.41 -0.18 -15.38
CA PRO A 290 -15.33 -1.63 -15.62
C PRO A 290 -15.07 -1.96 -17.09
N GLY A 291 -14.51 -3.15 -17.37
CA GLY A 291 -14.14 -3.55 -18.74
C GLY A 291 -15.30 -3.65 -19.74
N SER A 292 -16.55 -3.55 -19.25
CA SER A 292 -17.78 -3.53 -20.05
C SER A 292 -18.56 -2.25 -19.77
N PRO A 293 -18.96 -1.47 -20.80
CA PRO A 293 -19.61 -0.16 -20.64
C PRO A 293 -21.03 -0.21 -20.04
N GLU A 294 -21.66 -1.39 -19.98
CA GLU A 294 -23.00 -1.58 -19.38
C GLU A 294 -22.96 -2.00 -17.90
N HIS A 295 -21.76 -2.09 -17.30
CA HIS A 295 -21.60 -2.57 -15.93
C HIS A 295 -21.18 -1.44 -15.01
N PHE A 296 -21.88 -1.33 -13.89
CA PHE A 296 -21.44 -0.52 -12.76
C PHE A 296 -20.28 -1.22 -12.06
N TYR A 297 -19.35 -0.43 -11.52
CA TYR A 297 -18.32 -1.00 -10.65
C TYR A 297 -18.95 -1.51 -9.34
N GLN A 298 -18.28 -2.45 -8.67
CA GLN A 298 -18.75 -3.05 -7.43
C GLN A 298 -18.14 -2.33 -6.22
N ASN A 299 -18.78 -2.49 -5.07
CA ASN A 299 -18.33 -1.98 -3.78
C ASN A 299 -17.08 -2.76 -3.31
N HIS A 300 -16.20 -2.11 -2.55
CA HIS A 300 -14.94 -2.65 -2.01
C HIS A 300 -13.94 -3.11 -3.08
N GLN A 301 -13.92 -2.44 -4.23
CA GLN A 301 -12.95 -2.69 -5.29
C GLN A 301 -11.68 -1.89 -5.04
N LEU A 302 -10.55 -2.54 -5.26
CA LEU A 302 -9.24 -1.89 -5.28
C LEU A 302 -8.56 -2.31 -6.57
N CYS A 303 -8.32 -1.36 -7.46
CA CYS A 303 -7.79 -1.64 -8.78
C CYS A 303 -6.60 -0.74 -9.05
N VAL A 304 -5.48 -1.37 -9.42
CA VAL A 304 -4.20 -0.69 -9.60
C VAL A 304 -3.67 -1.00 -10.99
N TRP A 305 -3.35 0.05 -11.73
CA TRP A 305 -2.73 -0.03 -13.06
C TRP A 305 -1.43 0.75 -13.03
N THR A 306 -0.36 0.16 -13.57
CA THR A 306 0.93 0.86 -13.67
C THR A 306 1.36 0.89 -15.13
N LEU A 307 1.55 2.09 -15.65
CA LEU A 307 2.07 2.33 -16.99
C LEU A 307 3.55 2.71 -16.89
N PHE A 308 4.34 2.15 -17.80
CA PHE A 308 5.74 2.50 -17.98
C PHE A 308 5.95 2.90 -19.45
N VAL A 309 6.66 3.99 -19.65
CA VAL A 309 7.12 4.44 -20.97
C VAL A 309 8.66 4.48 -20.98
N PRO A 310 9.31 4.52 -22.16
CA PRO A 310 10.76 4.67 -22.24
C PRO A 310 11.26 5.86 -21.40
N GLU A 311 12.44 5.73 -20.81
CA GLU A 311 13.04 6.82 -20.03
C GLU A 311 13.19 8.09 -20.87
N GLY A 312 12.88 9.24 -20.26
CA GLY A 312 12.83 10.54 -20.93
C GLY A 312 11.46 10.87 -21.55
N ASN A 313 10.56 9.90 -21.75
CA ASN A 313 9.23 10.21 -22.29
C ASN A 313 8.24 10.63 -21.19
N TYR A 314 7.32 11.49 -21.59
CA TYR A 314 6.18 11.94 -20.80
C TYR A 314 4.97 11.03 -21.00
N ILE A 315 4.04 11.04 -20.05
CA ILE A 315 2.79 10.29 -20.13
C ILE A 315 1.62 11.25 -20.16
N LEU A 316 0.82 11.21 -21.24
CA LEU A 316 -0.44 11.94 -21.35
C LEU A 316 -1.62 11.01 -21.08
N LEU A 317 -2.51 11.40 -20.17
CA LEU A 317 -3.78 10.74 -19.87
C LEU A 317 -4.95 11.60 -20.35
N ARG A 318 -5.89 11.00 -21.08
CA ARG A 318 -7.13 11.66 -21.54
C ARG A 318 -8.35 10.83 -21.18
N PHE A 319 -9.27 11.40 -20.42
CA PHE A 319 -10.52 10.74 -20.05
C PHE A 319 -11.58 10.94 -21.13
N SER A 320 -12.24 9.85 -21.52
CA SER A 320 -13.39 9.84 -22.43
C SER A 320 -14.70 9.55 -21.72
N HIS A 321 -14.64 8.93 -20.54
CA HIS A 321 -15.79 8.66 -19.67
C HIS A 321 -15.36 8.75 -18.20
N PHE A 322 -16.21 9.32 -17.35
CA PHE A 322 -15.97 9.42 -15.91
C PHE A 322 -17.29 9.54 -15.13
N ASP A 323 -17.55 8.57 -14.26
CA ASP A 323 -18.72 8.48 -13.39
C ASP A 323 -18.33 7.62 -12.19
N ILE A 324 -17.74 8.28 -11.21
CA ILE A 324 -17.37 7.76 -9.89
C ILE A 324 -18.27 8.46 -8.87
N GLU A 325 -18.58 7.81 -7.75
CA GLU A 325 -19.42 8.39 -6.70
C GLU A 325 -19.00 9.84 -6.37
N PRO A 326 -19.92 10.82 -6.49
CA PRO A 326 -19.59 12.22 -6.25
C PRO A 326 -19.49 12.52 -4.76
N GLU A 327 -18.35 13.07 -4.34
CA GLU A 327 -18.09 13.52 -2.98
C GLU A 327 -17.23 14.80 -3.00
N THR A 328 -17.20 15.57 -1.92
CA THR A 328 -16.51 16.87 -1.91
C THR A 328 -15.00 16.72 -1.93
N PHE A 329 -14.46 15.67 -1.28
CA PHE A 329 -13.03 15.42 -1.13
C PHE A 329 -12.58 14.06 -1.72
N CYS A 330 -13.49 13.38 -2.43
CA CYS A 330 -13.32 12.05 -2.99
C CYS A 330 -12.86 10.98 -1.98
N ASP A 331 -13.27 11.06 -0.71
CA ASP A 331 -12.86 10.15 0.36
C ASP A 331 -13.52 8.77 0.33
N TYR A 332 -14.64 8.65 -0.39
CA TYR A 332 -15.29 7.37 -0.68
C TYR A 332 -14.70 6.76 -1.95
N ASP A 333 -15.46 6.73 -3.04
CA ASP A 333 -14.94 6.23 -4.31
C ASP A 333 -14.03 7.27 -4.97
N SER A 334 -12.85 6.83 -5.40
CA SER A 334 -11.90 7.72 -6.06
C SER A 334 -10.96 7.02 -7.00
N LEU A 335 -10.62 7.73 -8.08
CA LEU A 335 -9.46 7.45 -8.91
C LEU A 335 -8.31 8.37 -8.49
N SER A 336 -7.24 7.79 -7.96
CA SER A 336 -6.01 8.49 -7.64
C SER A 336 -4.94 8.23 -8.71
N VAL A 337 -4.24 9.27 -9.13
CA VAL A 337 -3.12 9.22 -10.08
C VAL A 337 -1.83 9.53 -9.32
N TYR A 338 -0.79 8.71 -9.50
CA TYR A 338 0.51 8.86 -8.86
C TYR A 338 1.62 8.88 -9.91
N SER A 339 2.60 9.76 -9.77
CA SER A 339 3.80 9.79 -10.62
C SER A 339 4.81 8.74 -10.17
N LYS A 340 6.00 8.75 -10.79
CA LYS A 340 7.20 8.08 -10.26
C LYS A 340 7.44 8.48 -8.79
N ASP A 341 7.90 7.52 -7.99
CA ASP A 341 8.11 7.61 -6.53
C ASP A 341 6.84 7.70 -5.65
N ASP A 342 5.67 7.30 -6.19
CA ASP A 342 4.39 7.27 -5.45
C ASP A 342 3.91 8.63 -4.94
N ARG A 343 4.34 9.72 -5.60
CA ARG A 343 3.81 11.06 -5.35
C ARG A 343 2.42 11.21 -5.95
N LEU A 344 1.45 11.62 -5.12
CA LEU A 344 0.07 11.84 -5.55
C LEU A 344 0.02 13.03 -6.51
N VAL A 345 -0.43 12.77 -7.73
CA VAL A 345 -0.69 13.77 -8.77
C VAL A 345 -2.09 14.34 -8.54
N GLY A 346 -3.11 13.50 -8.42
CA GLY A 346 -4.46 13.98 -8.17
C GLY A 346 -5.41 12.87 -7.75
N LYS A 347 -6.53 13.28 -7.14
CA LYS A 347 -7.61 12.41 -6.68
C LYS A 347 -8.92 12.92 -7.29
N PHE A 348 -9.63 12.04 -7.97
CA PHE A 348 -10.78 12.39 -8.81
C PHE A 348 -11.99 11.53 -8.47
N CYS A 349 -13.17 12.14 -8.44
CA CYS A 349 -14.47 11.49 -8.24
C CYS A 349 -15.58 12.37 -8.87
N GLY A 350 -16.81 11.86 -8.91
CA GLY A 350 -17.93 12.53 -9.57
C GLY A 350 -18.10 12.19 -11.04
N ARG A 351 -18.86 13.05 -11.75
CA ARG A 351 -19.30 12.83 -13.13
C ARG A 351 -18.66 13.78 -14.15
N ASP A 352 -17.93 14.77 -13.65
CA ASP A 352 -17.24 15.70 -14.52
C ASP A 352 -15.98 15.01 -15.05
N LEU A 353 -15.80 15.06 -16.37
CA LEU A 353 -14.62 14.50 -17.02
C LEU A 353 -13.37 15.23 -16.50
N PRO A 354 -12.39 14.50 -15.91
CA PRO A 354 -11.13 15.11 -15.54
C PRO A 354 -10.44 15.64 -16.78
N LEU A 355 -9.80 16.80 -16.62
CA LEU A 355 -9.01 17.42 -17.67
C LEU A 355 -7.81 16.54 -18.05
N PRO A 356 -7.27 16.68 -19.27
CA PRO A 356 -6.07 15.96 -19.66
C PRO A 356 -4.90 16.18 -18.68
N ILE A 357 -4.28 15.09 -18.24
CA ILE A 357 -3.19 15.10 -17.26
C ILE A 357 -1.89 14.72 -17.96
N LEU A 358 -0.88 15.58 -17.86
CA LEU A 358 0.45 15.32 -18.39
C LEU A 358 1.43 15.06 -17.23
N ILE A 359 2.12 13.92 -17.28
CA ILE A 359 3.01 13.47 -16.22
C ILE A 359 4.45 13.51 -16.76
N GLY A 360 5.31 14.24 -16.03
CA GLY A 360 6.72 14.48 -16.32
C GLY A 360 7.59 13.21 -16.30
N SER A 361 7.14 12.21 -15.53
CA SER A 361 7.87 10.98 -15.29
C SER A 361 7.54 9.84 -16.25
N ASN A 362 8.47 8.90 -16.40
CA ASN A 362 8.33 7.75 -17.29
C ASN A 362 7.44 6.61 -16.71
N SER A 363 6.77 6.86 -15.58
CA SER A 363 5.85 5.90 -14.95
C SER A 363 4.69 6.60 -14.28
N VAL A 364 3.48 6.04 -14.43
CA VAL A 364 2.30 6.46 -13.67
C VAL A 364 1.64 5.25 -13.05
N ARG A 365 1.16 5.40 -11.81
CA ARG A 365 0.31 4.44 -11.12
C ARG A 365 -1.08 5.04 -10.93
N LEU A 366 -2.09 4.29 -11.31
CA LEU A 366 -3.49 4.63 -11.18
C LEU A 366 -4.08 3.71 -10.13
N LYS A 367 -4.80 4.26 -9.17
CA LYS A 367 -5.42 3.52 -8.07
C LYS A 367 -6.88 3.90 -7.95
N PHE A 368 -7.76 3.00 -8.33
CA PHE A 368 -9.19 3.12 -8.05
C PHE A 368 -9.52 2.40 -6.75
N VAL A 369 -10.29 3.06 -5.89
CA VAL A 369 -10.85 2.49 -4.66
C VAL A 369 -12.35 2.74 -4.66
N SER A 370 -13.15 1.74 -4.32
CA SER A 370 -14.57 1.92 -3.98
C SER A 370 -14.90 1.47 -2.55
N ASP A 371 -15.90 2.11 -1.97
CA ASP A 371 -16.32 1.93 -0.58
C ASP A 371 -17.46 0.89 -0.44
N ASN A 372 -18.31 0.98 0.59
CA ASN A 372 -19.39 0.01 0.83
C ASN A 372 -20.77 0.40 0.27
N LYS A 373 -20.94 1.55 -0.37
CA LYS A 373 -22.22 2.07 -0.87
C LYS A 373 -22.02 2.86 -2.15
N ASP A 374 -23.12 2.98 -2.90
CA ASP A 374 -23.19 3.75 -4.13
C ASP A 374 -22.21 3.26 -5.22
N TYR A 375 -22.59 3.38 -6.48
CA TYR A 375 -21.77 2.90 -7.59
C TYR A 375 -22.02 3.74 -8.82
N GLY A 376 -20.99 3.89 -9.64
CA GLY A 376 -21.03 4.54 -10.92
C GLY A 376 -20.64 3.60 -12.04
N THR A 377 -20.65 4.11 -13.26
CA THR A 377 -20.24 3.39 -14.46
C THR A 377 -18.71 3.40 -14.68
N GLY A 378 -17.96 4.04 -13.77
CA GLY A 378 -16.51 4.01 -13.72
C GLY A 378 -15.87 5.03 -14.66
N PHE A 379 -14.79 4.67 -15.34
CA PHE A 379 -14.05 5.57 -16.22
C PHE A 379 -13.50 4.87 -17.46
N SER A 380 -13.29 5.63 -18.52
CA SER A 380 -12.52 5.22 -19.69
C SER A 380 -11.52 6.30 -20.02
N MET A 381 -10.29 5.90 -20.35
CA MET A 381 -9.24 6.84 -20.70
C MET A 381 -8.25 6.25 -21.69
N THR A 382 -7.63 7.12 -22.47
CA THR A 382 -6.48 6.78 -23.31
C THR A 382 -5.20 7.29 -22.68
N TYR A 383 -4.11 6.55 -22.87
CA TYR A 383 -2.78 6.93 -22.45
C TYR A 383 -1.82 6.91 -23.64
N ARG A 384 -0.86 7.84 -23.66
CA ARG A 384 0.15 7.95 -24.72
C ARG A 384 1.48 8.45 -24.18
N ALA A 385 2.57 7.83 -24.63
CA ALA A 385 3.93 8.26 -24.41
C ALA A 385 4.26 9.38 -25.40
N LEU A 386 4.76 10.50 -24.88
CA LEU A 386 5.24 11.61 -25.68
C LEU A 386 6.76 11.68 -25.53
N ALA A 387 7.48 11.68 -26.65
CA ALA A 387 8.92 11.74 -26.62
C ALA A 387 9.41 13.14 -26.21
N SER A 388 10.49 13.21 -25.43
CA SER A 388 11.01 14.49 -24.91
C SER A 388 11.47 15.46 -26.02
N ASP A 389 11.73 14.95 -27.22
CA ASP A 389 12.13 15.71 -28.41
C ASP A 389 10.93 16.25 -29.22
N ILE A 390 9.72 15.73 -28.99
CA ILE A 390 8.46 16.25 -29.52
C ILE A 390 7.77 17.03 -28.39
N LEU A 391 8.24 18.26 -28.17
CA LEU A 391 7.81 19.13 -27.08
C LEU A 391 6.45 19.78 -27.38
N LEU A 392 5.40 19.31 -26.69
CA LEU A 392 4.21 20.07 -26.26
C LEU A 392 3.49 20.96 -27.29
N ASP A 393 3.17 20.43 -28.48
CA ASP A 393 2.10 21.03 -29.32
C ASP A 393 0.68 20.80 -28.74
N SER A 394 0.54 19.97 -27.70
CA SER A 394 -0.75 19.38 -27.29
C SER A 394 -1.51 20.10 -26.17
N GLY A 395 -1.10 21.30 -25.75
CA GLY A 395 -1.80 22.11 -24.73
C GLY A 395 -2.76 23.18 -25.28
N CYS A 396 -2.76 23.40 -26.60
CA CYS A 396 -3.42 24.55 -27.21
C CYS A 396 -4.84 24.26 -27.75
N GLU A 397 -5.42 23.13 -27.37
CA GLU A 397 -6.83 22.79 -27.58
C GLU A 397 -7.54 22.35 -26.27
N SER A 398 -6.84 22.32 -25.13
CA SER A 398 -7.39 21.86 -23.84
C SER A 398 -6.54 22.28 -22.64
N LEU A 399 -7.19 22.57 -21.50
CA LEU A 399 -6.55 22.85 -20.21
C LEU A 399 -5.71 21.65 -19.73
N ALA A 400 -4.39 21.82 -19.58
CA ALA A 400 -3.47 20.78 -19.12
C ALA A 400 -3.07 21.00 -17.66
N VAL A 401 -3.24 19.98 -16.80
CA VAL A 401 -2.84 20.07 -15.39
C VAL A 401 -1.45 19.43 -15.19
N LEU A 402 -0.50 20.20 -14.68
CA LEU A 402 0.90 19.84 -14.45
C LEU A 402 1.17 19.71 -12.96
N PHE A 403 1.80 18.62 -12.55
CA PHE A 403 2.09 18.32 -11.14
C PHE A 403 3.59 18.13 -10.87
N GLU A 404 4.44 18.41 -11.85
CA GLU A 404 5.89 18.28 -11.76
C GLU A 404 6.58 19.55 -12.25
N GLU A 405 7.82 19.75 -11.80
CA GLU A 405 8.71 20.74 -12.41
C GLU A 405 8.95 20.37 -13.87
N GLY A 406 9.13 21.38 -14.71
CA GLY A 406 9.21 21.12 -16.14
C GLY A 406 9.36 22.37 -16.97
N VAL A 407 9.35 22.18 -18.29
CA VAL A 407 9.46 23.26 -19.26
C VAL A 407 8.11 23.47 -19.93
N LEU A 408 7.62 24.70 -19.91
CA LEU A 408 6.50 25.18 -20.69
C LEU A 408 7.01 25.97 -21.89
N GLN A 409 6.33 25.84 -23.03
CA GLN A 409 6.65 26.61 -24.22
C GLN A 409 5.41 26.88 -25.08
N SER A 410 5.50 27.90 -25.93
CA SER A 410 4.50 28.19 -26.96
C SER A 410 4.47 27.14 -28.06
N MET A 411 3.34 27.06 -28.78
CA MET A 411 3.15 26.16 -29.93
C MET A 411 4.29 26.31 -30.96
N HIS A 412 4.76 25.20 -31.51
CA HIS A 412 5.85 25.13 -32.49
C HIS A 412 7.22 25.73 -32.07
N TYR A 413 7.42 26.15 -30.81
CA TYR A 413 8.69 26.74 -30.37
C TYR A 413 9.90 25.85 -30.76
N PRO A 414 11.00 26.42 -31.32
CA PRO A 414 11.31 27.85 -31.45
C PRO A 414 10.75 28.51 -32.72
N GLU A 415 9.99 27.77 -33.54
CA GLU A 415 9.27 28.35 -34.68
C GLU A 415 8.12 29.23 -34.20
N HIS A 416 7.49 29.92 -35.15
CA HIS A 416 6.40 30.84 -34.85
C HIS A 416 5.16 30.09 -34.36
N TYR A 417 4.55 30.56 -33.27
CA TYR A 417 3.27 30.02 -32.79
C TYR A 417 2.15 30.21 -33.82
N SER A 418 1.09 29.38 -33.79
CA SER A 418 -0.06 29.56 -34.70
C SER A 418 -0.96 30.71 -34.27
N ASN A 419 -1.60 31.37 -35.24
CA ASN A 419 -2.67 32.36 -34.99
C ASN A 419 -3.84 31.71 -34.23
N LEU A 420 -4.54 32.50 -33.41
CA LEU A 420 -5.70 32.05 -32.60
C LEU A 420 -5.43 30.85 -31.66
N ALA A 421 -4.17 30.57 -31.32
CA ALA A 421 -3.83 29.59 -30.31
C ALA A 421 -4.37 30.02 -28.93
N GLY A 422 -5.02 29.08 -28.24
CA GLY A 422 -5.50 29.26 -26.87
C GLY A 422 -5.02 28.10 -26.00
N CYS A 423 -4.01 28.37 -25.17
CA CYS A 423 -3.39 27.34 -24.36
C CYS A 423 -3.56 27.70 -22.88
N GLN A 424 -3.96 26.72 -22.08
CA GLN A 424 -4.15 26.91 -20.65
C GLN A 424 -3.48 25.77 -19.89
N TRP A 425 -2.70 26.12 -18.87
CA TRP A 425 -2.03 25.18 -18.00
C TRP A 425 -2.35 25.49 -16.55
N VAL A 426 -2.77 24.48 -15.78
CA VAL A 426 -2.87 24.58 -14.32
C VAL A 426 -1.72 23.82 -13.73
N VAL A 427 -0.83 24.51 -13.04
CA VAL A 427 0.26 23.88 -12.30
C VAL A 427 -0.19 23.72 -10.86
N CYS A 428 -0.03 22.52 -10.31
CA CYS A 428 -0.34 22.18 -8.92
C CYS A 428 0.94 21.69 -8.23
N ALA A 429 1.40 22.43 -7.22
CA ALA A 429 2.53 22.05 -6.39
C ALA A 429 2.11 21.12 -5.23
N PRO A 430 3.04 20.32 -4.70
CA PRO A 430 2.83 19.53 -3.47
C PRO A 430 2.44 20.40 -2.27
N GLU A 431 1.93 19.76 -1.21
CA GLU A 431 1.68 20.44 0.07
C GLU A 431 2.93 21.19 0.55
N ASP A 432 2.73 22.38 1.13
CA ASP A 432 3.77 23.30 1.61
C ASP A 432 4.72 23.91 0.55
N HIS A 433 4.42 23.76 -0.74
CA HIS A 433 5.19 24.36 -1.83
C HIS A 433 4.42 25.47 -2.55
N VAL A 434 5.17 26.45 -3.07
CA VAL A 434 4.69 27.46 -4.02
C VAL A 434 5.36 27.27 -5.38
N ILE A 435 4.70 27.71 -6.43
CA ILE A 435 5.14 27.51 -7.81
C ILE A 435 5.96 28.71 -8.26
N LYS A 436 7.19 28.50 -8.77
CA LYS A 436 8.02 29.51 -9.43
C LYS A 436 8.02 29.25 -10.94
N LEU A 437 7.57 30.24 -11.71
CA LEU A 437 7.63 30.26 -13.17
C LEU A 437 8.73 31.22 -13.61
N GLU A 438 9.71 30.73 -14.36
CA GLU A 438 10.88 31.49 -14.78
C GLU A 438 11.07 31.38 -16.30
N TYR A 439 10.92 32.50 -17.00
CA TYR A 439 11.08 32.56 -18.45
C TYR A 439 12.56 32.45 -18.81
N THR A 440 12.87 31.54 -19.74
CA THR A 440 14.21 31.37 -20.31
C THR A 440 14.34 32.11 -21.64
N GLU A 441 13.27 32.15 -22.43
CA GLU A 441 13.20 32.88 -23.70
C GLU A 441 11.80 33.49 -23.88
N TYR A 442 11.75 34.70 -24.45
CA TYR A 442 10.54 35.50 -24.47
C TYR A 442 10.50 36.45 -25.69
N TRP A 443 9.66 36.12 -26.67
CA TRP A 443 9.49 36.84 -27.93
C TRP A 443 8.00 37.00 -28.23
N LEU A 444 7.30 37.84 -27.46
CA LEU A 444 5.87 38.14 -27.64
C LEU A 444 5.66 39.62 -28.00
N PRO A 445 4.64 39.95 -28.85
CA PRO A 445 4.39 41.33 -29.24
C PRO A 445 4.00 42.20 -28.03
N PRO A 446 4.44 43.47 -27.97
CA PRO A 446 4.04 44.40 -26.91
C PRO A 446 2.55 44.74 -27.04
N THR A 447 1.82 44.77 -25.93
CA THR A 447 0.40 45.18 -25.90
C THR A 447 0.20 46.51 -25.16
N GLU A 448 -0.65 47.38 -25.71
CA GLU A 448 -1.12 48.61 -25.05
C GLU A 448 -2.46 48.34 -24.33
N ARG A 449 -2.45 47.99 -23.02
CA ARG A 449 -3.43 48.40 -21.96
C ARG A 449 -3.41 47.55 -20.68
N GLU A 450 -3.72 48.22 -19.57
CA GLU A 450 -3.65 47.79 -18.16
C GLU A 450 -4.86 46.97 -17.67
N ASN A 451 -4.62 45.90 -16.90
CA ASN A 451 -5.34 45.53 -15.65
C ASN A 451 -5.09 44.10 -15.09
N HIS A 452 -4.14 43.32 -15.61
CA HIS A 452 -3.66 42.08 -14.97
C HIS A 452 -2.13 42.03 -15.01
N VAL A 453 -1.47 41.13 -14.26
CA VAL A 453 -0.01 40.88 -14.40
C VAL A 453 0.22 40.22 -15.76
N LYS A 454 0.16 41.02 -16.81
CA LYS A 454 0.41 40.64 -18.19
C LYS A 454 1.88 40.90 -18.46
N SER A 455 2.64 39.83 -18.68
CA SER A 455 3.95 39.96 -19.31
C SER A 455 3.69 40.02 -20.81
N CYS A 456 4.12 41.07 -21.51
CA CYS A 456 4.08 41.19 -22.97
C CYS A 456 5.30 42.06 -23.37
N GLY A 457 6.00 41.70 -24.46
CA GLY A 457 7.21 42.40 -24.92
C GLY A 457 8.40 41.48 -25.23
N PHE A 458 9.56 42.07 -25.54
CA PHE A 458 10.78 41.35 -25.94
C PHE A 458 11.82 41.19 -24.82
N ALA A 459 11.52 41.71 -23.62
CA ALA A 459 12.36 41.56 -22.45
C ALA A 459 11.90 40.37 -21.62
N LEU A 460 12.85 39.57 -21.12
CA LEU A 460 12.57 38.44 -20.24
C LEU A 460 11.81 38.92 -18.99
N PRO A 461 10.59 38.42 -18.73
CA PRO A 461 9.85 38.77 -17.53
C PRO A 461 10.57 38.32 -16.26
N ALA A 462 10.36 39.04 -15.16
CA ALA A 462 10.81 38.59 -13.85
C ALA A 462 10.14 37.25 -13.47
N PRO A 463 10.80 36.37 -12.70
CA PRO A 463 10.19 35.13 -12.25
C PRO A 463 8.90 35.39 -11.46
N VAL A 464 7.84 34.64 -11.78
CA VAL A 464 6.53 34.75 -11.14
C VAL A 464 6.43 33.67 -10.07
N LEU A 465 6.12 34.07 -8.84
CA LEU A 465 5.84 33.14 -7.73
C LEU A 465 4.33 33.06 -7.48
N SER A 466 3.81 31.84 -7.30
CA SER A 466 2.42 31.65 -6.89
C SER A 466 2.22 32.05 -5.42
N SER A 467 1.03 32.55 -5.11
CA SER A 467 0.53 32.78 -3.75
C SER A 467 0.01 31.49 -3.09
N SER A 468 -0.13 30.40 -3.86
CA SER A 468 -0.66 29.12 -3.39
C SER A 468 0.03 27.94 -4.07
N GLY A 469 -0.36 26.72 -3.70
CA GLY A 469 0.05 25.51 -4.41
C GLY A 469 -0.57 25.36 -5.80
N MET A 470 -1.25 26.37 -6.36
CA MET A 470 -1.84 26.33 -7.70
C MET A 470 -1.48 27.58 -8.50
N MET A 471 -1.17 27.43 -9.80
CA MET A 471 -0.89 28.53 -10.73
C MET A 471 -1.58 28.25 -12.07
N LEU A 472 -2.41 29.18 -12.55
CA LEU A 472 -3.00 29.13 -13.88
C LEU A 472 -2.15 29.97 -14.84
N ILE A 473 -1.68 29.35 -15.91
CA ILE A 473 -0.90 29.98 -16.97
C ILE A 473 -1.74 29.92 -18.24
N VAL A 474 -2.00 31.08 -18.83
CA VAL A 474 -2.84 31.22 -20.02
C VAL A 474 -2.02 31.90 -21.10
N PHE A 475 -2.00 31.31 -22.30
CA PHE A 475 -1.42 31.90 -23.50
C PHE A 475 -2.50 32.03 -24.56
N HIS A 476 -2.66 33.25 -25.08
CA HIS A 476 -3.51 33.51 -26.23
C HIS A 476 -2.70 34.24 -27.30
N SER A 477 -2.85 33.82 -28.55
CA SER A 477 -2.36 34.57 -29.71
C SER A 477 -3.53 35.14 -30.48
N ASP A 478 -3.35 36.30 -31.10
CA ASP A 478 -4.33 36.92 -31.97
C ASP A 478 -4.30 36.35 -33.41
N GLU A 479 -5.05 36.98 -34.32
CA GLU A 479 -5.07 36.64 -35.75
C GLU A 479 -3.89 37.21 -36.55
N THR A 480 -2.97 37.94 -35.90
CA THR A 480 -1.96 38.78 -36.56
C THR A 480 -0.57 38.13 -36.57
N GLU A 481 0.51 38.93 -36.67
CA GLU A 481 1.88 38.43 -36.81
C GLU A 481 2.28 37.51 -35.65
N THR A 482 2.90 36.39 -36.01
CA THR A 482 3.39 35.38 -35.07
C THR A 482 4.87 35.61 -34.78
N PHE A 483 5.34 35.17 -33.62
CA PHE A 483 6.73 35.31 -33.18
C PHE A 483 7.23 33.97 -32.62
N GLY A 484 8.54 33.86 -32.35
CA GLY A 484 9.15 32.66 -31.77
C GLY A 484 8.61 32.25 -30.39
N GLY A 485 7.74 33.07 -29.78
CA GLY A 485 6.92 32.69 -28.64
C GLY A 485 7.66 32.71 -27.31
N PHE A 486 7.43 31.75 -26.43
CA PHE A 486 8.04 31.72 -25.10
C PHE A 486 8.51 30.32 -24.71
N ARG A 487 9.52 30.28 -23.85
CA ARG A 487 9.95 29.08 -23.13
C ARG A 487 10.20 29.43 -21.67
N ALA A 488 9.52 28.74 -20.77
CA ALA A 488 9.57 28.96 -19.33
C ALA A 488 9.81 27.66 -18.58
N THR A 489 10.41 27.78 -17.40
CA THR A 489 10.68 26.68 -16.47
C THR A 489 9.78 26.82 -15.26
N ILE A 490 9.18 25.72 -14.83
CA ILE A 490 8.39 25.60 -13.60
C ILE A 490 9.27 24.89 -12.58
N SER A 491 9.37 25.46 -11.38
CA SER A 491 9.96 24.82 -10.20
C SER A 491 9.08 25.01 -8.96
N PHE A 492 9.22 24.13 -7.97
CA PHE A 492 8.52 24.20 -6.70
C PHE A 492 9.47 24.68 -5.60
N GLN A 493 9.03 25.64 -4.80
CA GLN A 493 9.82 26.26 -3.74
C GLN A 493 9.16 26.01 -2.39
N THR A 494 9.93 25.68 -1.36
CA THR A 494 9.38 25.48 -0.01
C THR A 494 9.27 26.81 0.73
N ALA A 495 8.26 26.97 1.60
CA ALA A 495 8.07 28.21 2.39
C ALA A 495 9.33 28.70 3.17
N PRO A 496 10.24 27.84 3.69
CA PRO A 496 11.52 28.27 4.26
C PRO A 496 12.46 28.98 3.28
N ASP A 497 12.41 28.67 1.98
CA ASP A 497 13.30 29.24 0.96
C ASP A 497 12.89 30.67 0.57
N LEU A 498 11.62 31.05 0.76
CA LEU A 498 11.13 32.41 0.48
C LEU A 498 11.61 33.46 1.50
N ASN A 499 12.06 33.04 2.69
CA ASN A 499 12.52 33.94 3.75
C ASN A 499 13.89 34.57 3.49
N LEU A 500 14.55 34.28 2.37
CA LEU A 500 15.84 34.89 2.04
C LEU A 500 15.78 36.08 1.09
N HIS A 501 14.64 36.40 0.44
CA HIS A 501 14.69 37.45 -0.61
C HIS A 501 13.57 38.48 -0.77
N LEU A 502 12.43 38.49 -0.07
CA LEU A 502 11.40 39.52 -0.33
C LEU A 502 10.81 40.14 0.95
N HIS A 503 11.46 41.22 1.41
CA HIS A 503 10.78 42.27 2.16
C HIS A 503 9.90 43.10 1.21
N SER A 504 8.62 42.77 1.10
CA SER A 504 7.53 43.77 0.95
C SER A 504 6.18 43.09 0.76
N HIS A 505 5.29 43.30 1.73
CA HIS A 505 3.83 43.31 1.65
C HIS A 505 3.14 42.49 0.53
N PHE A 506 2.61 41.31 0.86
CA PHE A 506 1.28 40.92 0.40
C PHE A 506 0.57 40.09 1.47
N SER A 507 -0.62 40.54 1.85
CA SER A 507 -1.56 39.84 2.73
C SER A 507 -2.00 38.53 2.08
N VAL A 508 -1.84 37.43 2.80
CA VAL A 508 -2.27 36.10 2.36
C VAL A 508 -3.80 36.02 2.42
N THR A 509 -4.44 36.20 1.27
CA THR A 509 -5.78 35.72 0.97
C THR A 509 -5.66 34.72 -0.18
N ALA A 510 -6.16 33.50 0.03
CA ALA A 510 -6.13 32.40 -0.93
C ALA A 510 -6.92 32.76 -2.20
N ASN A 511 -6.24 33.23 -3.23
CA ASN A 511 -6.78 33.43 -4.57
C ASN A 511 -5.75 32.90 -5.59
N CYS A 512 -6.22 32.15 -6.59
CA CYS A 512 -5.40 31.69 -7.72
C CYS A 512 -4.74 32.89 -8.43
N ILE A 513 -3.44 32.79 -8.73
CA ILE A 513 -2.78 33.74 -9.65
C ILE A 513 -3.01 33.26 -11.07
N SER A 514 -3.66 34.09 -11.89
CA SER A 514 -3.74 33.93 -13.34
C SER A 514 -2.60 34.74 -13.96
N THR A 515 -1.73 34.09 -14.74
CA THR A 515 -0.72 34.77 -15.57
C THR A 515 -1.18 34.70 -17.02
N GLU A 516 -1.62 35.82 -17.57
CA GLU A 516 -2.07 35.92 -18.97
C GLU A 516 -0.94 36.43 -19.87
N LEU A 517 -0.57 35.62 -20.85
CA LEU A 517 0.40 35.93 -21.91
C LEU A 517 -0.36 36.38 -23.16
N CYS A 518 -0.66 37.69 -23.16
CA CYS A 518 -1.27 38.56 -24.18
C CYS A 518 -2.69 38.24 -24.71
N LEU A 519 -3.44 39.33 -24.98
CA LEU A 519 -4.75 39.40 -25.65
C LEU A 519 -4.76 40.76 -26.37
N HIS A 520 -5.06 40.81 -27.68
CA HIS A 520 -5.61 42.01 -28.30
C HIS A 520 -6.83 41.68 -29.15
N GLN A 521 -7.92 42.33 -28.73
CA GLN A 521 -9.33 42.39 -29.17
C GLN A 521 -10.03 41.15 -29.73
#